data_AF-A0AAX3QRQ9-F1
#
_entry.id   AF-A0AAX3QRQ9-F1
#
_cell.length_a   1.000
_cell.length_b   1.000
_cell.length_c   1.000
_cell.angle_alpha   90.00
_cell.angle_beta   90.00
_cell.angle_gamma   90.00
#
_symmetry.space_group_name_H-M   'P 1'
#
loop_
_entity.id
_entity.type
_entity.pdbx_description
1 polymer ?
#
loop_
_entity_poly.entity_id
_entity_poly.type
_entity_poly.pdbx_seq_one_letter_code
_entity_poly.pdbx_strand_id
1 'polypeptide(L)'
;MFIMVNGKEAIVIDPNDNEEGILLLQGKNVENVHLILTHEHFDHTLGVPKIQEKFPQNDLFCQEEAGRSISSKKGNNPMLIAFVLAEQDRTDGGDRYKDFKSSYRPYVLHADEIFGESAHREICGLRFHFIHTPGHSGGSSCVELGHYVFSGDSLLKEERTILRFPEGEKEKYENITLPYLRGLGKETIIIPGHGDPFRITESKFLWD
;
A
#
# COMPACT_ATOMS: atom_id res chain seq x y z
N MET A 1 -3.88 0.17 5.71
CA MET A 1 -2.90 -0.05 6.81
C MET A 1 -3.17 -1.36 7.54
N PHE A 2 -2.15 -2.19 7.68
CA PHE A 2 -2.13 -3.40 8.50
C PHE A 2 -1.03 -3.32 9.54
N ILE A 3 -1.28 -3.78 10.77
CA ILE A 3 -0.31 -3.76 11.87
C ILE A 3 -0.18 -5.16 12.46
N MET A 4 1.05 -5.66 12.54
CA MET A 4 1.41 -6.90 13.24
C MET A 4 2.40 -6.57 14.34
N VAL A 5 2.07 -6.88 15.61
CA VAL A 5 2.95 -6.59 16.76
C VAL A 5 3.56 -7.89 17.28
N ASN A 6 4.88 -7.91 17.44
CA ASN A 6 5.65 -8.99 18.05
C ASN A 6 6.58 -8.44 19.14
N GLY A 7 6.14 -8.50 20.39
CA GLY A 7 6.90 -7.95 21.51
C GLY A 7 7.11 -6.43 21.37
N LYS A 8 8.37 -6.00 21.27
CA LYS A 8 8.76 -4.60 21.08
C LYS A 8 8.91 -4.20 19.61
N GLU A 9 8.62 -5.11 18.69
CA GLU A 9 8.71 -4.85 17.25
C GLU A 9 7.30 -4.85 16.65
N ALA A 10 7.11 -4.07 15.59
CA ALA A 10 5.90 -4.13 14.78
C ALA A 10 6.23 -4.05 13.29
N ILE A 11 5.37 -4.68 12.49
CA ILE A 11 5.35 -4.54 11.04
C ILE A 11 4.12 -3.71 10.69
N VAL A 12 4.29 -2.67 9.90
CA VAL A 12 3.19 -1.83 9.42
C VAL A 12 3.22 -1.80 7.89
N ILE A 13 2.15 -2.30 7.27
CA ILE A 13 1.99 -2.34 5.81
C ILE A 13 1.02 -1.23 5.39
N ASP A 14 1.42 -0.41 4.42
CA ASP A 14 0.69 0.74 3.90
C ASP A 14 0.16 1.68 4.98
N PRO A 15 1.05 2.41 5.69
CA PRO A 15 0.66 3.37 6.70
C PRO A 15 -0.18 4.51 6.11
N ASN A 16 -1.44 4.59 6.54
CA ASN A 16 -2.33 5.72 6.26
C ASN A 16 -2.44 6.63 7.50
N ASP A 17 -3.17 7.74 7.39
CA ASP A 17 -3.40 8.62 8.55
C ASP A 17 -4.38 7.98 9.54
N ASN A 18 -3.82 7.24 10.51
CA ASN A 18 -4.59 6.47 11.47
C ASN A 18 -3.99 6.61 12.88
N GLU A 19 -4.59 7.51 13.67
CA GLU A 19 -4.19 7.78 15.07
C GLU A 19 -4.37 6.55 15.97
N GLU A 20 -5.41 5.75 15.76
CA GLU A 20 -5.67 4.55 16.57
C GLU A 20 -4.53 3.53 16.44
N GLY A 21 -3.98 3.37 15.24
CA GLY A 21 -2.80 2.53 14.98
C GLY A 21 -1.57 3.02 15.72
N ILE A 22 -1.32 4.33 15.74
CA ILE A 22 -0.22 4.92 16.51
C ILE A 22 -0.39 4.66 18.01
N LEU A 23 -1.58 4.91 18.54
CA LEU A 23 -1.89 4.66 19.95
C LEU A 23 -1.78 3.17 20.31
N LEU A 24 -2.16 2.28 19.40
CA LEU A 24 -1.98 0.84 19.57
C LEU A 24 -0.50 0.47 19.68
N LEU A 25 0.35 0.98 18.78
CA LEU A 25 1.79 0.70 18.81
C LEU A 25 2.43 1.21 20.12
N GLN A 26 2.09 2.43 20.54
CA GLN A 26 2.56 3.00 21.81
C GLN A 26 2.07 2.20 23.02
N GLY A 27 0.78 1.85 23.06
CA GLY A 27 0.19 1.07 24.15
C GLY A 27 0.75 -0.35 24.27
N LYS A 28 1.32 -0.89 23.19
CA LYS A 28 2.03 -2.18 23.19
C LYS A 28 3.52 -2.05 23.52
N ASN A 29 4.03 -0.83 23.78
CA ASN A 29 5.44 -0.54 24.02
C ASN A 29 6.34 -0.99 22.85
N VAL A 30 5.88 -0.79 21.62
CA VAL A 30 6.70 -1.00 20.41
C VAL A 30 7.81 0.04 20.38
N GLU A 31 9.03 -0.43 20.12
CA GLU A 31 10.25 0.38 20.00
C GLU A 31 10.77 0.38 18.55
N ASN A 32 10.66 -0.74 17.84
CA ASN A 32 11.13 -0.90 16.46
C ASN A 32 9.95 -1.11 15.49
N VAL A 33 9.88 -0.35 14.40
CA VAL A 33 8.79 -0.44 13.42
C VAL A 33 9.34 -0.69 12.01
N HIS A 34 8.99 -1.85 11.45
CA HIS A 34 9.32 -2.23 10.08
C HIS A 34 8.16 -1.78 9.16
N LEU A 35 8.40 -0.79 8.30
CA LEU A 35 7.42 -0.23 7.37
C LEU A 35 7.55 -0.89 6.00
N ILE A 36 6.42 -1.31 5.44
CA ILE A 36 6.33 -1.90 4.11
C ILE A 36 5.31 -1.11 3.30
N LEU A 37 5.65 -0.79 2.05
CA LEU A 37 4.70 -0.23 1.09
C LEU A 37 4.44 -1.25 -0.01
N THR A 38 3.16 -1.52 -0.26
CA THR A 38 2.73 -2.25 -1.46
C THR A 38 2.91 -1.38 -2.70
N HIS A 39 2.68 -0.07 -2.57
CA HIS A 39 2.85 0.90 -3.65
C HIS A 39 2.97 2.34 -3.11
N GLU A 40 3.23 3.30 -4.01
CA GLU A 40 3.65 4.67 -3.72
C GLU A 40 2.52 5.69 -3.58
N HIS A 41 1.24 5.29 -3.68
CA HIS A 41 0.16 6.26 -3.61
C HIS A 41 0.05 6.92 -2.23
N PHE A 42 -0.43 8.16 -2.26
CA PHE A 42 -0.49 9.04 -1.10
C PHE A 42 -1.21 8.41 0.09
N ASP A 43 -2.37 7.80 -0.11
CA ASP A 43 -3.18 7.23 0.95
C ASP A 43 -2.58 5.96 1.58
N HIS A 44 -1.58 5.35 0.94
CA HIS A 44 -0.78 4.24 1.46
C HIS A 44 0.54 4.68 2.11
N THR A 45 0.94 5.94 1.91
CA THR A 45 2.22 6.50 2.39
C THR A 45 2.05 7.62 3.42
N LEU A 46 0.85 8.20 3.53
CA LEU A 46 0.56 9.39 4.35
C LEU A 46 0.91 9.20 5.84
N GLY A 47 0.77 7.98 6.35
CA GLY A 47 1.08 7.66 7.75
C GLY A 47 2.58 7.55 8.03
N VAL A 48 3.42 7.36 7.00
CA VAL A 48 4.85 7.09 7.15
C VAL A 48 5.56 8.20 7.94
N PRO A 49 5.45 9.50 7.59
CA PRO A 49 6.17 10.56 8.33
C PRO A 49 5.86 10.56 9.83
N LYS A 50 4.59 10.34 10.18
CA LYS A 50 4.14 10.33 11.58
C LYS A 50 4.67 9.11 12.33
N ILE A 51 4.69 7.94 11.70
CA ILE A 51 5.32 6.74 12.31
C ILE A 51 6.81 6.99 12.52
N GLN A 52 7.53 7.50 11.52
CA GLN A 52 8.97 7.76 11.61
C GLN A 52 9.31 8.80 12.71
N GLU A 53 8.45 9.81 12.91
CA GLU A 53 8.58 10.78 14.00
C GLU A 53 8.38 10.12 15.38
N LYS A 54 7.37 9.26 15.52
CA LYS A 54 7.00 8.64 16.80
C LYS A 54 7.86 7.44 17.19
N PHE A 55 8.41 6.73 16.20
CA PHE A 55 9.22 5.52 16.38
C PHE A 55 10.55 5.68 15.65
N PRO A 56 11.57 6.31 16.28
CA PRO A 56 12.85 6.61 15.62
C PRO A 56 13.65 5.39 15.17
N GLN A 57 13.41 4.21 15.75
CA GLN A 57 13.91 2.94 15.21
C GLN A 57 12.85 2.41 14.25
N ASN A 58 13.08 2.66 12.97
CA ASN A 58 12.25 2.16 11.88
C ASN A 58 13.08 1.92 10.63
N ASP A 59 12.58 1.09 9.73
CA ASP A 59 13.03 0.96 8.35
C ASP A 59 11.84 1.02 7.40
N LEU A 60 12.03 1.61 6.22
CA LEU A 60 11.07 1.62 5.14
C LEU A 60 11.55 0.75 3.97
N PHE A 61 10.76 -0.28 3.65
CA PHE A 61 11.04 -1.21 2.56
C PHE A 61 9.95 -1.18 1.48
N CYS A 62 10.34 -1.06 0.22
CA CYS A 62 9.40 -1.05 -0.91
C CYS A 62 10.07 -1.44 -2.24
N GLN A 63 9.27 -1.53 -3.29
CA GLN A 63 9.76 -1.78 -4.65
C GLN A 63 10.55 -0.57 -5.17
N GLU A 64 11.56 -0.77 -6.02
CA GLU A 64 12.51 0.27 -6.43
C GLU A 64 11.89 1.48 -7.16
N GLU A 65 10.87 1.29 -7.99
CA GLU A 65 10.10 2.37 -8.63
C GLU A 65 9.26 3.12 -7.59
N ALA A 66 8.65 2.41 -6.64
CA ALA A 66 7.97 3.06 -5.51
C ALA A 66 8.95 3.93 -4.71
N GLY A 67 10.13 3.40 -4.37
CA GLY A 67 11.21 4.11 -3.67
C GLY A 67 11.68 5.36 -4.42
N ARG A 68 11.84 5.27 -5.75
CA ARG A 68 12.17 6.42 -6.61
C ARG A 68 11.04 7.46 -6.59
N SER A 69 9.78 7.03 -6.67
CA SER A 69 8.62 7.94 -6.70
C SER A 69 8.50 8.74 -5.40
N ILE A 70 8.48 8.05 -4.26
CA ILE A 70 8.29 8.66 -2.92
C ILE A 70 9.46 9.57 -2.50
N SER A 71 10.62 9.46 -3.15
CA SER A 71 11.77 10.38 -2.97
C SER A 71 11.56 11.79 -3.54
N SER A 72 10.37 12.07 -4.07
CA SER A 72 10.01 13.39 -4.58
C SER A 72 8.64 13.84 -4.08
N LYS A 73 8.45 15.16 -3.95
CA LYS A 73 7.13 15.74 -3.63
C LYS A 73 6.07 15.44 -4.69
N LYS A 74 6.51 15.19 -5.93
CA LYS A 74 5.62 14.87 -7.06
C LYS A 74 5.08 13.46 -6.94
N GLY A 75 5.91 12.49 -6.55
CA GLY A 75 5.48 11.10 -6.37
C GLY A 75 4.51 10.92 -5.20
N ASN A 76 4.65 11.71 -4.13
CA ASN A 76 3.67 11.71 -3.03
C ASN A 76 2.47 12.65 -3.27
N ASN A 77 2.22 13.06 -4.52
CA ASN A 77 1.12 13.97 -4.80
C ASN A 77 -0.23 13.23 -4.67
N PRO A 78 -1.19 13.75 -3.90
CA PRO A 78 -2.49 13.11 -3.68
C PRO A 78 -3.45 13.20 -4.88
N MET A 79 -2.97 12.93 -6.11
CA MET A 79 -3.76 13.11 -7.34
C MET A 79 -5.02 12.24 -7.35
N LEU A 80 -4.90 10.96 -6.99
CA LEU A 80 -6.02 10.02 -7.01
C LEU A 80 -7.11 10.43 -6.01
N ILE A 81 -6.73 10.65 -4.75
CA ILE A 81 -7.68 11.05 -3.71
C ILE A 81 -8.29 12.43 -4.01
N ALA A 82 -7.51 13.39 -4.51
CA ALA A 82 -8.02 14.68 -4.94
C ALA A 82 -9.08 14.55 -6.03
N PHE A 83 -8.86 13.66 -7.01
CA PHE A 83 -9.84 13.37 -8.05
C PHE A 83 -11.12 12.74 -7.47
N VAL A 84 -10.98 11.71 -6.63
CA VAL A 84 -12.13 11.04 -6.00
C VAL A 84 -12.97 12.01 -5.16
N LEU A 85 -12.34 12.82 -4.32
CA LEU A 85 -13.05 13.81 -3.50
C LEU A 85 -13.78 14.85 -4.37
N ALA A 86 -13.15 15.32 -5.45
CA ALA A 86 -13.77 16.27 -6.36
C ALA A 86 -14.99 15.68 -7.09
N GLU A 87 -14.95 14.41 -7.50
CA GLU A 87 -16.10 13.74 -8.11
C GLU A 87 -17.25 13.53 -7.11
N GLN A 88 -16.92 13.19 -5.85
CA GLN A 88 -17.93 13.09 -4.80
C GLN A 88 -18.58 14.45 -4.52
N ASP A 89 -17.78 15.51 -4.38
CA ASP A 89 -18.28 16.88 -4.13
C ASP A 89 -19.18 17.38 -5.26
N ARG A 90 -18.86 17.04 -6.52
CA ARG A 90 -19.76 17.33 -7.66
C ARG A 90 -21.09 16.60 -7.59
N THR A 91 -21.10 15.42 -6.94
CA THR A 91 -22.28 14.56 -6.86
C THR A 91 -23.21 14.96 -5.72
N ASP A 92 -22.67 15.30 -4.55
CA ASP A 92 -23.45 15.55 -3.33
C ASP A 92 -23.35 17.01 -2.80
N GLY A 93 -22.56 17.87 -3.45
CA GLY A 93 -22.39 19.27 -3.08
C GLY A 93 -21.47 19.52 -1.87
N GLY A 94 -20.65 18.54 -1.49
CA GLY A 94 -19.68 18.67 -0.40
C GLY A 94 -18.50 19.61 -0.69
N ASP A 95 -17.68 19.85 0.34
CA ASP A 95 -16.47 20.70 0.31
C ASP A 95 -15.18 19.89 0.60
N ARG A 96 -15.22 18.55 0.53
CA ARG A 96 -14.10 17.68 0.98
C ARG A 96 -12.80 17.95 0.24
N TYR A 97 -12.85 18.20 -1.07
CA TYR A 97 -11.66 18.53 -1.87
C TYR A 97 -11.01 19.83 -1.42
N LYS A 98 -11.83 20.84 -1.09
CA LYS A 98 -11.34 22.14 -0.61
C LYS A 98 -10.67 21.98 0.76
N ASP A 99 -11.30 21.25 1.68
CA ASP A 99 -10.77 20.97 3.01
C ASP A 99 -9.47 20.17 2.94
N PHE A 100 -9.45 19.13 2.10
CA PHE A 100 -8.26 18.33 1.81
C PHE A 100 -7.10 19.20 1.30
N LYS A 101 -7.36 20.06 0.30
CA LYS A 101 -6.33 20.93 -0.28
C LYS A 101 -5.75 21.93 0.75
N SER A 102 -6.56 22.36 1.72
CA SER A 102 -6.12 23.29 2.77
C SER A 102 -5.25 22.63 3.84
N SER A 103 -5.51 21.35 4.14
CA SER A 103 -4.84 20.56 5.18
C SER A 103 -3.61 19.82 4.65
N TYR A 104 -3.60 19.44 3.37
CA TYR A 104 -2.50 18.72 2.74
C TYR A 104 -1.15 19.44 2.90
N ARG A 105 -0.13 18.66 3.28
CA ARG A 105 1.26 19.10 3.35
C ARG A 105 2.12 18.16 2.51
N PRO A 106 2.84 18.65 1.49
CA PRO A 106 3.74 17.81 0.71
C PRO A 106 4.87 17.26 1.57
N TYR A 107 5.21 15.99 1.34
CA TYR A 107 6.34 15.31 1.99
C TYR A 107 7.20 14.56 0.97
N VAL A 108 8.36 14.12 1.45
CA VAL A 108 9.31 13.26 0.75
C VAL A 108 9.68 12.14 1.70
N LEU A 109 9.76 10.93 1.18
CA LEU A 109 10.19 9.74 1.93
C LEU A 109 11.46 9.19 1.31
N HIS A 110 12.21 8.45 2.11
CA HIS A 110 13.37 7.70 1.65
C HIS A 110 13.22 6.27 2.13
N ALA A 111 13.22 5.33 1.19
CA ALA A 111 13.30 3.91 1.52
C ALA A 111 14.71 3.58 2.01
N ASP A 112 14.81 2.83 3.09
CA ASP A 112 16.08 2.35 3.64
C ASP A 112 16.61 1.17 2.82
N GLU A 113 15.68 0.31 2.37
CA GLU A 113 15.97 -0.82 1.50
C GLU A 113 14.92 -0.89 0.36
N ILE A 114 15.34 -1.35 -0.81
CA ILE A 114 14.47 -1.52 -1.97
C ILE A 114 14.66 -2.89 -2.62
N PHE A 115 13.67 -3.35 -3.40
CA PHE A 115 13.79 -4.53 -4.24
C PHE A 115 13.36 -4.29 -5.70
N GLY A 116 13.89 -5.11 -6.61
CA GLY A 116 13.55 -5.12 -8.03
C GLY A 116 12.31 -5.96 -8.30
N GLU A 117 12.50 -7.08 -9.01
CA GLU A 117 11.41 -8.00 -9.40
C GLU A 117 10.82 -8.80 -8.22
N SER A 118 11.68 -9.28 -7.33
CA SER A 118 11.25 -10.06 -6.16
C SER A 118 12.27 -10.01 -5.03
N ALA A 119 11.82 -10.20 -3.80
CA ALA A 119 12.68 -10.35 -2.63
C ALA A 119 12.07 -11.28 -1.57
N HIS A 120 12.93 -11.84 -0.72
CA HIS A 120 12.51 -12.48 0.52
C HIS A 120 13.09 -11.71 1.70
N ARG A 121 12.27 -11.43 2.72
CA ARG A 121 12.75 -10.90 4.01
C ARG A 121 12.16 -11.72 5.16
N GLU A 122 12.97 -11.92 6.18
CA GLU A 122 12.49 -12.41 7.48
C GLU A 122 12.41 -11.21 8.43
N ILE A 123 11.20 -10.87 8.86
CA ILE A 123 10.91 -9.69 9.68
C ILE A 123 10.10 -10.16 10.88
N CYS A 124 10.55 -9.86 12.10
CA CYS A 124 9.90 -10.31 13.34
C CYS A 124 9.66 -11.85 13.40
N GLY A 125 10.51 -12.65 12.74
CA GLY A 125 10.37 -14.11 12.63
C GLY A 125 9.33 -14.60 11.59
N LEU A 126 8.73 -13.68 10.83
CA LEU A 126 7.81 -13.97 9.74
C LEU A 126 8.54 -13.87 8.40
N ARG A 127 8.27 -14.80 7.49
CA ARG A 127 8.88 -14.83 6.15
C ARG A 127 7.94 -14.23 5.13
N PHE A 128 8.38 -13.14 4.54
CA PHE A 128 7.68 -12.44 3.46
C PHE A 128 8.34 -12.74 2.12
N HIS A 129 7.51 -12.87 1.10
CA HIS A 129 7.95 -12.88 -0.29
C HIS A 129 7.28 -11.70 -1.00
N PHE A 130 8.09 -10.84 -1.60
CA PHE A 130 7.67 -9.62 -2.27
C PHE A 130 7.79 -9.85 -3.76
N ILE A 131 6.75 -9.52 -4.51
CA ILE A 131 6.67 -9.69 -5.96
C ILE A 131 6.28 -8.37 -6.58
N HIS A 132 7.06 -7.89 -7.55
CA HIS A 132 6.70 -6.72 -8.34
C HIS A 132 5.47 -7.03 -9.19
N THR A 133 4.41 -6.24 -9.00
CA THR A 133 3.13 -6.40 -9.70
C THR A 133 2.68 -5.04 -10.25
N PRO A 134 3.40 -4.51 -11.25
CA PRO A 134 3.13 -3.18 -11.81
C PRO A 134 1.77 -3.14 -12.50
N GLY A 135 1.24 -1.92 -12.65
CA GLY A 135 0.05 -1.70 -13.45
C GLY A 135 -0.93 -0.71 -12.84
N HIS A 136 -1.24 -0.88 -11.56
CA HIS A 136 -1.98 0.16 -10.82
C HIS A 136 -1.11 1.40 -10.63
N SER A 137 0.13 1.18 -10.18
CA SER A 137 1.27 2.09 -10.26
C SER A 137 2.50 1.34 -10.80
N GLY A 138 3.56 2.07 -11.16
CA GLY A 138 4.84 1.46 -11.56
C GLY A 138 5.49 0.71 -10.40
N GLY A 139 5.38 1.25 -9.18
CA GLY A 139 5.92 0.66 -7.95
C GLY A 139 5.06 -0.40 -7.26
N SER A 140 3.93 -0.79 -7.85
CA SER A 140 2.99 -1.73 -7.23
C SER A 140 3.59 -3.11 -6.99
N SER A 141 3.33 -3.69 -5.83
CA SER A 141 3.82 -5.01 -5.43
C SER A 141 2.80 -5.78 -4.59
N CYS A 142 2.83 -7.10 -4.74
CA CYS A 142 2.13 -8.02 -3.85
C CYS A 142 3.10 -8.59 -2.82
N VAL A 143 2.63 -8.69 -1.57
CA VAL A 143 3.43 -9.22 -0.46
C VAL A 143 2.78 -10.49 0.07
N GLU A 144 3.43 -11.62 -0.14
CA GLU A 144 3.02 -12.94 0.34
C GLU A 144 3.50 -13.18 1.78
N LEU A 145 2.59 -13.66 2.62
CA LEU A 145 2.85 -14.15 3.98
C LEU A 145 2.05 -15.45 4.21
N GLY A 146 2.69 -16.60 4.00
CA GLY A 146 2.01 -17.90 4.11
C GLY A 146 0.91 -18.04 3.05
N HIS A 147 -0.35 -18.10 3.48
CA HIS A 147 -1.52 -18.16 2.58
C HIS A 147 -2.21 -16.80 2.40
N TYR A 148 -1.64 -15.73 2.96
CA TYR A 148 -2.12 -14.36 2.81
C TYR A 148 -1.32 -13.63 1.74
N VAL A 149 -1.99 -12.77 0.96
CA VAL A 149 -1.35 -11.85 0.01
C VAL A 149 -1.86 -10.45 0.25
N PHE A 150 -1.00 -9.55 0.68
CA PHE A 150 -1.28 -8.12 0.69
C PHE A 150 -1.12 -7.61 -0.74
N SER A 151 -2.23 -7.32 -1.42
CA SER A 151 -2.22 -6.97 -2.85
C SER A 151 -2.11 -5.48 -3.11
N GLY A 152 -2.18 -4.65 -2.06
CA GLY A 152 -2.47 -3.23 -2.21
C GLY A 152 -3.70 -3.06 -3.12
N ASP A 153 -3.56 -2.20 -4.11
CA ASP A 153 -4.61 -1.93 -5.09
C ASP A 153 -4.46 -2.74 -6.38
N SER A 154 -3.57 -3.74 -6.41
CA SER A 154 -3.41 -4.64 -7.57
C SER A 154 -4.60 -5.58 -7.74
N LEU A 155 -5.29 -5.93 -6.65
CA LEU A 155 -6.48 -6.78 -6.67
C LEU A 155 -7.47 -6.37 -5.57
N LEU A 156 -8.70 -6.08 -5.96
CA LEU A 156 -9.81 -5.73 -5.06
C LEU A 156 -10.96 -6.75 -5.23
N LYS A 157 -11.83 -6.84 -4.22
CA LYS A 157 -12.94 -7.82 -4.23
C LYS A 157 -14.03 -7.47 -5.23
N GLU A 158 -14.60 -6.27 -5.06
CA GLU A 158 -15.83 -5.81 -5.71
C GLU A 158 -15.58 -4.78 -6.82
N GLU A 159 -14.32 -4.38 -7.02
CA GLU A 159 -13.91 -3.27 -7.89
C GLU A 159 -12.83 -3.71 -8.88
N ARG A 160 -12.83 -3.10 -10.07
CA ARG A 160 -11.75 -3.30 -11.04
C ARG A 160 -10.55 -2.47 -10.61
N THR A 161 -9.37 -3.07 -10.65
CA THR A 161 -8.10 -2.36 -10.50
C THR A 161 -8.06 -1.15 -11.42
N ILE A 162 -7.71 -0.01 -10.86
CA ILE A 162 -7.63 1.24 -11.60
C ILE A 162 -6.29 1.29 -12.34
N LEU A 163 -6.33 1.28 -13.67
CA LEU A 163 -5.15 1.28 -14.56
C LEU A 163 -5.03 2.54 -15.43
N ARG A 164 -5.95 3.49 -15.26
CA ARG A 164 -6.16 4.61 -16.22
C ARG A 164 -5.39 5.89 -15.88
N PHE A 165 -4.70 5.94 -14.75
CA PHE A 165 -3.95 7.13 -14.33
C PHE A 165 -2.58 7.17 -15.02
N PRO A 166 -1.91 8.34 -15.09
CA PRO A 166 -0.62 8.47 -15.77
C PRO A 166 0.48 7.53 -15.25
N GLU A 167 0.35 7.10 -14.00
CA GLU A 167 1.23 6.12 -13.33
C GLU A 167 0.81 4.67 -13.58
N GLY A 168 -0.38 4.46 -14.15
CA GLY A 168 -0.93 3.15 -14.46
C GLY A 168 -0.36 2.59 -15.76
N GLU A 169 0.07 1.33 -15.72
CA GLU A 169 0.71 0.62 -16.82
C GLU A 169 -0.14 -0.58 -17.23
N LYS A 170 -1.24 -0.32 -17.94
CA LYS A 170 -2.22 -1.34 -18.31
C LYS A 170 -1.60 -2.59 -18.97
N GLU A 171 -0.67 -2.40 -19.90
CA GLU A 171 0.01 -3.51 -20.59
C GLU A 171 0.85 -4.36 -19.62
N LYS A 172 1.57 -3.72 -18.69
CA LYS A 172 2.31 -4.44 -17.63
C LYS A 172 1.35 -5.17 -16.69
N TYR A 173 0.21 -4.58 -16.34
CA TYR A 173 -0.80 -5.26 -15.53
C TYR A 173 -1.29 -6.54 -16.20
N GLU A 174 -1.66 -6.46 -17.48
CA GLU A 174 -2.21 -7.58 -18.25
C GLU A 174 -1.17 -8.70 -18.46
N ASN A 175 0.11 -8.35 -18.64
CA ASN A 175 1.16 -9.31 -18.97
C ASN A 175 1.98 -9.84 -17.77
N ILE A 176 1.97 -9.14 -16.63
CA ILE A 176 2.78 -9.50 -15.45
C ILE A 176 1.86 -9.77 -14.25
N THR A 177 1.11 -8.76 -13.83
CA THR A 177 0.33 -8.80 -12.59
C THR A 177 -0.86 -9.75 -12.67
N LEU A 178 -1.63 -9.71 -13.75
CA LEU A 178 -2.80 -10.55 -13.91
C LEU A 178 -2.44 -12.05 -14.00
N PRO A 179 -1.40 -12.48 -14.75
CA PRO A 179 -0.92 -13.87 -14.70
C PRO A 179 -0.46 -14.32 -13.31
N TYR A 180 0.28 -13.46 -12.58
CA TYR A 180 0.68 -13.75 -11.20
C TYR A 180 -0.55 -13.96 -10.31
N LEU A 181 -1.50 -13.02 -10.30
CA LEU A 181 -2.72 -13.11 -9.49
C LEU A 181 -3.55 -14.36 -9.82
N ARG A 182 -3.67 -14.71 -11.11
CA ARG A 182 -4.38 -15.93 -11.56
C ARG A 182 -3.63 -17.22 -11.21
N GLY A 183 -2.32 -17.13 -10.98
CA GLY A 183 -1.47 -18.25 -10.57
C GLY A 183 -1.52 -18.56 -9.06
N LEU A 184 -2.09 -17.65 -8.25
CA LEU A 184 -2.23 -17.86 -6.81
C LEU A 184 -3.19 -19.03 -6.49
N GLY A 185 -2.91 -19.73 -5.39
CA GLY A 185 -3.71 -20.86 -4.94
C GLY A 185 -5.14 -20.47 -4.57
N LYS A 186 -6.11 -21.38 -4.76
CA LYS A 186 -7.54 -21.10 -4.47
C LYS A 186 -7.84 -20.79 -2.99
N GLU A 187 -6.99 -21.27 -2.09
CA GLU A 187 -7.10 -21.00 -0.65
C GLU A 187 -6.45 -19.67 -0.23
N THR A 188 -5.84 -18.94 -1.17
CA THR A 188 -5.18 -17.66 -0.89
C THR A 188 -6.21 -16.65 -0.38
N ILE A 189 -5.88 -16.01 0.74
CA ILE A 189 -6.61 -14.88 1.29
C ILE A 189 -5.95 -13.60 0.81
N ILE A 190 -6.70 -12.82 0.04
CA ILE A 190 -6.28 -11.50 -0.42
C ILE A 190 -6.59 -10.49 0.67
N ILE A 191 -5.59 -9.67 0.98
CA ILE A 191 -5.66 -8.54 1.88
C ILE A 191 -5.48 -7.28 1.02
N PRO A 192 -6.58 -6.69 0.52
CA PRO A 192 -6.50 -5.54 -0.37
C PRO A 192 -6.09 -4.26 0.36
N GLY A 193 -5.70 -3.26 -0.42
CA GLY A 193 -5.49 -1.89 0.05
C GLY A 193 -6.78 -1.23 0.55
N HIS A 194 -7.90 -1.58 -0.09
CA HIS A 194 -9.23 -1.10 0.24
C HIS A 194 -10.27 -2.23 0.30
N GLY A 195 -11.21 -2.11 1.25
CA GLY A 195 -12.24 -3.11 1.50
C GLY A 195 -11.79 -4.24 2.42
N ASP A 196 -12.67 -5.23 2.60
CA ASP A 196 -12.42 -6.36 3.50
C ASP A 196 -11.55 -7.44 2.84
N PRO A 197 -10.73 -8.18 3.62
CA PRO A 197 -10.06 -9.38 3.15
C PRO A 197 -11.04 -10.42 2.59
N PHE A 198 -10.60 -11.16 1.58
CA PHE A 198 -11.46 -12.12 0.87
C PHE A 198 -10.66 -13.30 0.33
N ARG A 199 -11.34 -14.43 0.09
CA ARG A 199 -10.71 -15.56 -0.62
C ARG A 199 -10.56 -15.17 -2.09
N ILE A 200 -9.43 -15.49 -2.71
CA ILE A 200 -9.17 -15.08 -4.11
C ILE A 200 -10.27 -15.54 -5.08
N THR A 201 -10.92 -16.68 -4.81
CA THR A 201 -12.04 -17.22 -5.58
C THR A 201 -13.29 -16.33 -5.55
N GLU A 202 -13.41 -15.43 -4.57
CA GLU A 202 -14.51 -14.48 -4.42
C GLU A 202 -14.29 -13.19 -5.21
N SER A 203 -13.12 -13.00 -5.85
CA SER A 203 -12.90 -11.81 -6.68
C SER A 203 -13.89 -11.77 -7.84
N LYS A 204 -14.58 -10.63 -7.96
CA LYS A 204 -15.55 -10.40 -9.02
C LYS A 204 -14.91 -10.23 -10.41
N PHE A 205 -13.69 -9.70 -10.46
CA PHE A 205 -13.08 -9.25 -11.72
C PHE A 205 -11.77 -9.95 -12.09
N LEU A 206 -11.20 -10.78 -11.20
CA LEU A 206 -9.96 -11.50 -11.50
C LEU A 206 -10.11 -12.51 -12.65
N TRP A 207 -11.28 -13.14 -12.73
CA TRP A 207 -11.57 -14.25 -13.63
C TRP A 207 -12.25 -13.83 -14.94
N ASP A 208 -12.55 -12.54 -15.08
CA ASP A 208 -13.16 -11.93 -16.28
C ASP A 208 -12.22 -11.86 -17.49
#